data_AF-A0A6I8VQH0-F1
#
_entry.id   AF-A0A6I8VQH0-F1
#
_cell.length_a   1.000
_cell.length_b   1.000
_cell.length_c   1.000
_cell.angle_alpha   90.00
_cell.angle_beta   90.00
_cell.angle_gamma   90.00
#
_symmetry.space_group_name_H-M   'P 1'
#
loop_
_entity.id
_entity.type
_entity.pdbx_description
1 polymer ?
#
loop_
_entity_poly.entity_id
_entity_poly.type
_entity_poly.pdbx_seq_one_letter_code
_entity_poly.pdbx_strand_id
1 'polypeptide(L)'
;MGTMAGKYCKAAIGFLLNSFSNRRFFWICVILLSAWNMTTIFLLMKNRSDTDSTSIGVTTSYLSWINTFPAVSLCLSKNRITKEFSEAVKRRAANNQSPSYTYIRTLYDYLFINPNNLYLKEEYCKDLNSTCGVDILDMRKELFASSCTEFMEQIYFSEKLLPNCEEIFKFHELEMGYCFLANNLIDYQNIETMPLVYSSLDEYRNLRLVLRSGLIYRYDP
;
A
#
# COMPACT_ATOMS: atom_id res chain seq x y z
N MET A 1 -70.64 22.04 -8.28
CA MET A 1 -69.40 21.64 -7.57
C MET A 1 -68.46 22.82 -7.56
N GLY A 2 -68.36 23.53 -6.42
CA GLY A 2 -67.55 24.73 -6.21
C GLY A 2 -67.49 24.95 -4.71
N THR A 3 -66.98 23.91 -4.07
CA THR A 3 -67.20 23.51 -2.68
C THR A 3 -66.42 24.41 -1.73
N MET A 4 -67.11 24.87 -0.68
CA MET A 4 -66.67 25.27 0.68
C MET A 4 -65.28 25.92 0.89
N ALA A 5 -64.20 25.43 0.31
CA ALA A 5 -62.82 25.90 0.45
C ALA A 5 -62.66 27.42 0.18
N GLY A 6 -63.34 27.97 -0.82
CA GLY A 6 -63.23 29.41 -1.15
C GLY A 6 -63.82 30.35 -0.10
N LYS A 7 -64.86 29.93 0.64
CA LYS A 7 -65.44 30.72 1.73
C LYS A 7 -64.59 30.63 3.00
N TYR A 8 -64.05 29.45 3.31
CA TYR A 8 -63.12 29.28 4.45
C TYR A 8 -61.80 30.01 4.23
N CYS A 9 -61.27 30.02 3.00
CA CYS A 9 -60.03 30.74 2.69
C CYS A 9 -60.20 32.27 2.83
N LYS A 10 -61.32 32.83 2.35
CA LYS A 10 -61.63 34.26 2.56
C LYS A 10 -61.86 34.61 4.03
N ALA A 11 -62.49 33.73 4.80
CA ALA A 11 -62.67 33.91 6.24
C ALA A 11 -61.34 33.81 7.00
N ALA A 12 -60.45 32.89 6.62
CA ALA A 12 -59.10 32.77 7.18
C ALA A 12 -58.24 34.00 6.85
N ILE A 13 -58.32 34.52 5.61
CA ILE A 13 -57.61 35.74 5.20
C ILE A 13 -58.15 36.96 5.96
N GLY A 14 -59.47 37.08 6.14
CA GLY A 14 -60.09 38.16 6.92
C GLY A 14 -59.74 38.08 8.41
N PHE A 15 -59.71 36.88 8.98
CA PHE A 15 -59.27 36.65 10.36
C PHE A 15 -57.78 36.96 10.55
N LEU A 16 -56.92 36.56 9.60
CA LEU A 16 -55.51 36.89 9.61
C LEU A 16 -55.28 38.40 9.50
N LEU A 17 -55.93 39.10 8.57
CA LEU A 17 -55.84 40.56 8.43
C LEU A 17 -56.28 41.31 9.69
N ASN A 18 -57.38 40.86 10.33
CA ASN A 18 -57.88 41.50 11.55
C ASN A 18 -57.02 41.14 12.78
N SER A 19 -56.50 39.92 12.86
CA SER A 19 -55.60 39.50 13.93
C SER A 19 -54.21 40.15 13.81
N PHE A 20 -53.72 40.39 12.59
CA PHE A 20 -52.48 41.13 12.32
C PHE A 20 -52.61 42.65 12.51
N SER A 21 -53.84 43.20 12.55
CA SER A 21 -54.07 44.59 12.98
C SER A 21 -53.70 44.79 14.46
N ASN A 22 -53.80 43.73 15.26
CA ASN A 22 -53.45 43.76 16.67
C ASN A 22 -51.93 43.59 16.84
N ARG A 23 -51.22 44.70 17.08
CA ARG A 23 -49.74 44.77 17.15
C ARG A 23 -49.13 43.64 18.00
N ARG A 24 -49.75 43.27 19.12
CA ARG A 24 -49.28 42.18 20.00
C ARG A 24 -49.34 40.79 19.34
N PHE A 25 -50.39 40.49 18.60
CA PHE A 25 -50.56 39.18 17.95
C PHE A 25 -49.60 39.02 16.76
N PHE A 26 -49.40 40.09 15.99
CA PHE A 26 -48.38 40.14 14.94
C PHE A 26 -46.98 39.79 15.50
N TRP A 27 -46.56 40.42 16.60
CA TRP A 27 -45.27 40.13 17.23
C TRP A 27 -45.16 38.70 17.76
N ILE A 28 -46.25 38.13 18.30
CA ILE A 28 -46.26 36.72 18.74
C ILE A 28 -46.03 35.78 17.55
N CYS A 29 -46.71 35.99 16.42
CA CYS A 29 -46.49 35.18 15.22
C CYS A 29 -45.07 35.29 14.68
N VAL A 30 -44.49 36.50 14.69
CA VAL A 30 -43.09 36.73 14.27
C VAL A 30 -42.12 35.99 15.19
N ILE A 31 -42.33 36.02 16.51
CA ILE A 31 -41.49 35.31 17.48
C ILE A 31 -41.60 33.80 17.27
N LEU A 32 -42.81 33.26 17.07
CA LEU A 32 -43.01 31.82 16.84
C LEU A 32 -42.36 31.35 15.54
N LEU A 33 -42.49 32.11 14.45
CA LEU A 33 -41.83 31.80 13.18
C LEU A 33 -40.31 31.90 13.31
N SER A 34 -39.79 32.89 14.03
CA SER A 34 -38.36 33.04 14.27
C SER A 34 -37.80 31.88 15.11
N ALA A 35 -38.50 31.48 16.18
CA ALA A 35 -38.12 30.36 17.03
C ALA A 35 -38.15 29.03 16.27
N TRP A 36 -39.13 28.82 15.39
CA TRP A 36 -39.20 27.65 14.52
C TRP A 36 -37.99 27.56 13.58
N ASN A 37 -37.65 28.66 12.90
CA ASN A 37 -36.48 28.72 12.02
C ASN A 37 -35.16 28.51 12.78
N MET A 38 -35.03 29.07 13.99
CA MET A 38 -33.84 28.85 14.81
C MET A 38 -33.70 27.37 15.20
N THR A 39 -34.79 26.72 15.57
CA THR A 39 -34.79 25.30 15.97
C THR A 39 -34.43 24.39 14.80
N THR A 40 -34.93 24.67 13.59
CA THR A 40 -34.62 23.88 12.39
C THR A 40 -33.16 24.04 11.97
N ILE A 41 -32.61 25.25 11.99
CA ILE A 41 -31.18 25.51 11.74
C ILE A 41 -30.32 24.76 12.77
N PHE A 42 -30.71 24.82 14.05
CA PHE A 42 -29.98 24.14 15.11
C PHE A 42 -29.95 22.62 14.94
N LEU A 43 -31.08 22.00 14.59
CA LEU A 43 -31.16 20.57 14.26
C LEU A 43 -30.30 20.20 13.05
N LEU A 44 -30.32 21.02 11.99
CA LEU A 44 -29.48 20.81 10.81
C LEU A 44 -27.98 20.92 11.13
N MET A 45 -27.60 21.89 11.96
CA MET A 45 -26.22 22.10 12.38
C MET A 45 -25.73 20.96 13.28
N LYS A 46 -26.56 20.48 14.21
CA LYS A 46 -26.26 19.30 15.03
C LYS A 46 -26.10 18.06 14.17
N ASN A 47 -27.02 17.81 13.25
CA ASN A 47 -26.92 16.67 12.34
C ASN A 47 -25.64 16.75 11.49
N ARG A 48 -25.31 17.93 10.95
CA ARG A 48 -24.06 18.13 10.18
C ARG A 48 -22.81 17.89 11.01
N SER A 49 -22.81 18.33 12.28
CA SER A 49 -21.72 18.09 13.23
C SER A 49 -21.58 16.61 13.58
N ASP A 50 -22.70 15.89 13.77
CA ASP A 50 -22.68 14.46 14.09
C ASP A 50 -22.31 13.60 12.86
N THR A 51 -22.45 14.15 11.64
CA THR A 51 -22.07 13.46 10.38
C THR A 51 -20.64 13.71 9.90
N ASP A 52 -19.74 14.25 10.74
CA ASP A 52 -18.31 14.44 10.46
C ASP A 52 -18.00 14.81 9.00
N SER A 53 -18.53 15.96 8.55
CA SER A 53 -18.30 16.39 7.17
C SER A 53 -16.84 16.81 6.99
N THR A 54 -15.99 15.91 6.49
CA THR A 54 -14.59 16.18 6.17
C THR A 54 -14.48 16.87 4.82
N SER A 55 -13.95 18.09 4.80
CA SER A 55 -13.53 18.75 3.55
C SER A 55 -12.05 18.49 3.31
N ILE A 56 -11.71 17.80 2.22
CA ILE A 56 -10.32 17.57 1.82
C ILE A 56 -9.90 18.72 0.92
N GLY A 57 -9.08 19.63 1.46
CA GLY A 57 -8.39 20.63 0.65
C GLY A 57 -7.11 20.04 0.10
N VAL A 58 -7.06 19.77 -1.21
CA VAL A 58 -5.82 19.33 -1.87
C VAL A 58 -5.01 20.56 -2.27
N THR A 59 -3.98 20.89 -1.50
CA THR A 59 -3.00 21.91 -1.87
C THR A 59 -1.79 21.24 -2.50
N THR A 60 -1.61 21.38 -3.81
CA THR A 60 -0.38 20.97 -4.51
C THR A 60 0.66 22.08 -4.44
N SER A 61 0.96 22.58 -3.24
CA SER A 61 2.15 23.41 -3.05
C SER A 61 3.34 22.48 -3.04
N TYR A 62 4.01 22.34 -4.18
CA TYR A 62 5.37 21.83 -4.21
C TYR A 62 6.21 22.84 -3.44
N LEU A 63 6.36 22.63 -2.13
CA LEU A 63 7.28 23.42 -1.32
C LEU A 63 8.65 23.32 -2.01
N SER A 64 9.31 24.46 -2.16
CA SER A 64 10.63 24.61 -2.80
C SER A 64 11.76 24.05 -1.93
N TRP A 65 11.47 23.00 -1.17
CA TRP A 65 12.35 22.33 -0.22
C TRP A 65 12.96 21.06 -0.81
N ILE A 66 14.02 20.57 -0.16
CA ILE A 66 14.59 19.25 -0.39
C ILE A 66 13.55 18.22 0.05
N ASN A 67 13.04 17.43 -0.88
CA ASN A 67 12.10 16.34 -0.65
C ASN A 67 12.86 15.02 -0.50
N THR A 68 12.30 14.10 0.26
CA THR A 68 12.86 12.75 0.39
C THR A 68 12.25 11.82 -0.67
N PHE A 69 13.10 11.06 -1.36
CA PHE A 69 12.66 10.07 -2.31
C PHE A 69 11.88 8.96 -1.59
N PRO A 70 10.80 8.42 -2.19
CA PRO A 70 10.04 7.33 -1.55
C PRO A 70 10.92 6.11 -1.25
N ALA A 71 10.45 5.30 -0.30
CA ALA A 71 11.06 4.01 -0.02
C ALA A 71 10.99 3.12 -1.27
N VAL A 72 12.10 2.45 -1.58
CA VAL A 72 12.19 1.51 -2.71
C VAL A 72 12.56 0.14 -2.16
N SER A 73 11.74 -0.85 -2.46
CA SER A 73 11.97 -2.24 -2.08
C SER A 73 12.23 -3.10 -3.32
N LEU A 74 13.31 -3.87 -3.29
CA LEU A 74 13.66 -4.82 -4.34
C LEU A 74 13.73 -6.21 -3.73
N CYS A 75 12.69 -7.01 -3.95
CA CYS A 75 12.66 -8.39 -3.47
C CYS A 75 13.12 -9.35 -4.56
N LEU A 76 14.00 -10.29 -4.18
CA LEU A 76 14.52 -11.29 -5.10
C LEU A 76 13.52 -12.43 -5.25
N SER A 77 13.10 -12.70 -6.49
CA SER A 77 12.31 -13.89 -6.84
C SER A 77 12.99 -14.66 -7.95
N LYS A 78 13.17 -15.98 -7.81
CA LYS A 78 13.77 -16.80 -8.88
C LYS A 78 12.70 -17.21 -9.89
N ASN A 79 13.01 -17.10 -11.18
CA ASN A 79 12.09 -17.48 -12.27
C ASN A 79 12.44 -18.79 -12.99
N ARG A 80 13.66 -19.32 -12.82
CA ARG A 80 14.11 -20.58 -13.42
C ARG A 80 14.97 -21.38 -12.45
N ILE A 81 14.92 -22.70 -12.60
CA ILE A 81 15.81 -23.63 -11.90
C ILE A 81 17.25 -23.42 -12.38
N THR A 82 18.15 -23.05 -11.47
CA THR A 82 19.59 -22.94 -11.73
C THR A 82 20.33 -24.26 -11.54
N LYS A 83 21.55 -24.34 -12.08
CA LYS A 83 22.49 -25.43 -11.75
C LYS A 83 22.79 -25.45 -10.24
N GLU A 84 23.04 -24.29 -9.65
CA GLU A 84 23.23 -24.12 -8.21
C GLU A 84 22.05 -24.67 -7.40
N PHE A 85 20.82 -24.37 -7.81
CA PHE A 85 19.63 -24.94 -7.17
C PHE A 85 19.63 -26.46 -7.25
N SER A 86 19.85 -27.00 -8.45
CA SER A 86 19.85 -28.45 -8.67
C SER A 86 20.94 -29.16 -7.86
N GLU A 87 22.10 -28.54 -7.70
CA GLU A 87 23.21 -29.04 -6.88
C GLU A 87 22.92 -28.96 -5.38
N ALA A 88 22.36 -27.84 -4.91
CA ALA A 88 21.94 -27.64 -3.53
C ALA A 88 20.89 -28.68 -3.09
N VAL A 89 19.96 -29.03 -3.97
CA VAL A 89 18.96 -30.08 -3.73
C VAL A 89 19.61 -31.47 -3.72
N LYS A 90 20.52 -31.76 -4.65
CA LYS A 90 21.25 -33.05 -4.69
C LYS A 90 22.07 -33.30 -3.43
N ARG A 91 22.72 -32.27 -2.88
CA ARG A 91 23.50 -32.38 -1.63
C ARG A 91 22.61 -32.73 -0.44
N ARG A 92 21.40 -32.18 -0.37
CA ARG A 92 20.46 -32.37 0.76
C ARG A 92 19.60 -33.63 0.62
N ALA A 93 19.31 -34.06 -0.60
CA ALA A 93 18.55 -35.28 -0.88
C ALA A 93 19.38 -36.58 -0.69
N ALA A 94 20.56 -36.50 -0.06
CA ALA A 94 21.57 -37.54 -0.04
C ALA A 94 21.19 -38.77 0.82
N ASN A 95 20.26 -39.57 0.30
CA ASN A 95 20.11 -41.00 0.58
C ASN A 95 20.62 -41.82 -0.63
N ASN A 96 21.79 -41.47 -1.19
CA ASN A 96 22.49 -42.18 -2.28
C ASN A 96 21.75 -42.32 -3.63
N GLN A 97 20.61 -41.66 -3.83
CA GLN A 97 19.91 -41.62 -5.11
C GLN A 97 19.81 -40.19 -5.63
N SER A 98 20.14 -40.00 -6.93
CA SER A 98 19.95 -38.71 -7.58
C SER A 98 18.45 -38.36 -7.58
N PRO A 99 18.03 -37.24 -6.98
CA PRO A 99 16.63 -36.85 -6.96
C PRO A 99 16.10 -36.70 -8.40
N SER A 100 14.88 -37.17 -8.64
CA SER A 100 14.20 -37.03 -9.93
C SER A 100 14.08 -35.55 -10.33
N TYR A 101 14.14 -35.25 -11.62
CA TYR A 101 13.90 -33.90 -12.11
C TYR A 101 12.54 -33.34 -11.64
N THR A 102 11.52 -34.22 -11.55
CA THR A 102 10.20 -33.85 -11.04
C THR A 102 10.27 -33.39 -9.58
N TYR A 103 11.08 -34.05 -8.74
CA TYR A 103 11.29 -33.65 -7.35
C TYR A 103 11.94 -32.27 -7.26
N ILE A 104 13.01 -32.03 -8.04
CA ILE A 104 13.70 -30.74 -8.10
C ILE A 104 12.72 -29.63 -8.53
N ARG A 105 11.89 -29.88 -9.55
CA ARG A 105 10.91 -28.91 -10.03
C ARG A 105 9.82 -28.62 -9.00
N THR A 106 9.28 -29.64 -8.35
CA THR A 106 8.26 -29.47 -7.31
C THR A 106 8.81 -28.68 -6.12
N LEU A 107 10.03 -28.97 -5.70
CA LEU A 107 10.70 -28.23 -4.62
C LEU A 107 10.95 -26.77 -5.01
N TYR A 108 11.33 -26.52 -6.26
CA TYR A 108 11.47 -25.17 -6.80
C TYR A 108 10.15 -24.38 -6.74
N ASP A 109 9.06 -24.98 -7.23
CA ASP A 109 7.74 -24.33 -7.25
C ASP A 109 7.23 -24.01 -5.85
N TYR A 110 7.48 -24.91 -4.88
CA TYR A 110 7.14 -24.73 -3.48
C TYR A 110 7.93 -23.57 -2.83
N LEU A 111 9.21 -23.42 -3.13
CA LEU A 111 10.08 -22.41 -2.51
C LEU A 111 9.91 -21.01 -3.06
N PHE A 112 9.70 -20.89 -4.38
CA PHE A 112 9.83 -19.64 -5.11
C PHE A 112 8.55 -19.16 -5.81
N ILE A 113 7.54 -20.02 -5.98
CA ILE A 113 6.32 -19.65 -6.73
C ILE A 113 5.09 -19.62 -5.83
N ASN A 114 4.73 -20.76 -5.22
CA ASN A 114 3.56 -20.82 -4.34
C ASN A 114 3.63 -22.05 -3.41
N PRO A 115 3.67 -21.87 -2.08
CA PRO A 115 3.72 -22.98 -1.13
C PRO A 115 2.42 -23.81 -1.10
N ASN A 116 1.29 -23.26 -1.58
CA ASN A 116 -0.02 -23.90 -1.59
C ASN A 116 -0.33 -24.65 -2.90
N ASN A 117 0.62 -24.75 -3.83
CA ASN A 117 0.33 -25.35 -5.13
C ASN A 117 0.14 -26.88 -5.02
N LEU A 118 -1.06 -27.33 -5.37
CA LEU A 118 -1.60 -28.70 -5.28
C LEU A 118 -0.87 -29.77 -6.12
N TYR A 119 0.26 -29.45 -6.75
CA TYR A 119 1.06 -30.40 -7.55
C TYR A 119 2.18 -31.09 -6.78
N LEU A 120 2.31 -30.83 -5.48
CA LEU A 120 3.04 -31.70 -4.55
C LEU A 120 2.30 -33.04 -4.48
N LYS A 121 2.61 -33.95 -5.41
CA LYS A 121 2.24 -35.35 -5.25
C LYS A 121 2.91 -35.84 -3.98
N GLU A 122 2.10 -36.04 -2.93
CA GLU A 122 2.45 -36.69 -1.67
C GLU A 122 3.43 -37.86 -1.87
N GLU A 123 3.26 -38.60 -2.96
CA GLU A 123 4.08 -39.73 -3.35
C GLU A 123 5.60 -39.51 -3.32
N TYR A 124 6.11 -38.31 -3.62
CA TYR A 124 7.55 -38.02 -3.57
C TYR A 124 8.06 -37.58 -2.19
N CYS A 125 7.15 -37.18 -1.30
CA CYS A 125 7.46 -36.69 0.04
C CYS A 125 6.92 -37.62 1.15
N LYS A 126 6.35 -38.78 0.78
CA LYS A 126 5.64 -39.70 1.69
C LYS A 126 6.49 -40.16 2.87
N ASP A 127 7.80 -40.33 2.66
CA ASP A 127 8.75 -40.77 3.69
C ASP A 127 9.56 -39.62 4.29
N LEU A 128 9.22 -38.38 3.96
CA LEU A 128 9.94 -37.17 4.36
C LEU A 128 9.05 -36.27 5.21
N ASN A 129 9.67 -35.38 6.01
CA ASN A 129 8.93 -34.45 6.88
C ASN A 129 8.00 -33.52 6.08
N SER A 130 7.17 -32.72 6.78
CA SER A 130 6.21 -31.76 6.19
C SER A 130 6.81 -30.77 5.17
N THR A 131 8.13 -30.60 5.15
CA THR A 131 8.89 -29.79 4.17
C THR A 131 9.56 -30.62 3.07
N CYS A 132 9.11 -31.86 2.85
CA CYS A 132 9.71 -32.82 1.93
C CYS A 132 11.21 -33.07 2.19
N GLY A 133 11.62 -33.04 3.47
CA GLY A 133 12.99 -33.35 3.88
C GLY A 133 14.00 -32.23 3.65
N VAL A 134 13.55 -31.00 3.35
CA VAL A 134 14.45 -29.86 3.13
C VAL A 134 14.12 -28.71 4.06
N ASP A 135 15.16 -28.06 4.60
CA ASP A 135 15.02 -26.81 5.34
C ASP A 135 14.92 -25.64 4.35
N ILE A 136 13.75 -25.01 4.34
CA ILE A 136 13.40 -23.91 3.44
C ILE A 136 14.25 -22.67 3.74
N LEU A 137 14.49 -22.38 5.02
CA LEU A 137 15.23 -21.18 5.43
C LEU A 137 16.69 -21.33 5.08
N ASP A 138 17.27 -22.51 5.32
CA ASP A 138 18.65 -22.81 4.96
C ASP A 138 18.87 -22.77 3.44
N MET A 139 17.93 -23.33 2.66
CA MET A 139 18.01 -23.23 1.20
C MET A 139 17.87 -21.79 0.71
N ARG A 140 16.99 -20.98 1.29
CA ARG A 140 16.87 -19.56 0.92
C ARG A 140 18.16 -18.80 1.21
N LYS A 141 18.82 -19.06 2.35
CA LYS A 141 20.12 -18.48 2.72
C LYS A 141 21.22 -18.80 1.72
N GLU A 142 21.29 -20.04 1.21
CA GLU A 142 22.31 -20.43 0.23
C GLU A 142 21.99 -19.90 -1.18
N LEU A 143 20.71 -19.81 -1.54
CA LEU A 143 20.30 -19.61 -2.93
C LEU A 143 20.02 -18.15 -3.28
N PHE A 144 19.71 -17.29 -2.32
CA PHE A 144 19.51 -15.87 -2.57
C PHE A 144 20.73 -15.06 -2.19
N ALA A 145 21.00 -14.03 -2.99
CA ALA A 145 22.03 -13.06 -2.69
C ALA A 145 21.71 -12.34 -1.38
N SER A 146 22.73 -12.20 -0.53
CA SER A 146 22.64 -11.45 0.72
C SER A 146 23.23 -10.04 0.58
N SER A 147 24.09 -9.83 -0.42
CA SER A 147 24.60 -8.51 -0.80
C SER A 147 24.02 -8.05 -2.14
N CYS A 148 23.70 -6.76 -2.22
CA CYS A 148 23.26 -6.13 -3.46
C CYS A 148 24.36 -6.15 -4.54
N THR A 149 25.64 -6.25 -4.15
CA THR A 149 26.78 -6.26 -5.08
C THR A 149 26.82 -7.49 -5.97
N GLU A 150 26.15 -8.57 -5.54
CA GLU A 150 26.05 -9.83 -6.26
C GLU A 150 25.19 -9.70 -7.53
N PHE A 151 24.19 -8.79 -7.53
CA PHE A 151 23.23 -8.65 -8.62
C PHE A 151 23.08 -7.24 -9.20
N MET A 152 23.46 -6.21 -8.45
CA MET A 152 23.53 -4.83 -8.95
C MET A 152 24.94 -4.52 -9.45
N GLU A 153 25.02 -3.84 -10.58
CA GLU A 153 26.27 -3.38 -11.18
C GLU A 153 26.49 -1.89 -10.90
N GLN A 154 25.50 -1.05 -11.20
CA GLN A 154 25.57 0.39 -11.02
C GLN A 154 24.22 0.96 -10.56
N ILE A 155 24.29 2.00 -9.72
CA ILE A 155 23.11 2.71 -9.24
C ILE A 155 23.28 4.17 -9.59
N TYR A 156 22.26 4.73 -10.24
CA TYR A 156 22.20 6.14 -10.59
C TYR A 156 21.02 6.78 -9.88
N PHE A 157 21.26 7.92 -9.25
CA PHE A 157 20.21 8.74 -8.69
C PHE A 157 20.38 10.18 -9.18
N SER A 158 19.33 10.73 -9.79
CA SER A 158 19.40 12.05 -10.46
C SER A 158 20.58 12.12 -11.43
N GLU A 159 20.75 11.06 -12.23
CA GLU A 159 21.84 10.83 -13.20
C GLU A 159 23.27 10.75 -12.61
N LYS A 160 23.44 10.82 -11.29
CA LYS A 160 24.73 10.67 -10.63
C LYS A 160 24.95 9.23 -10.22
N LEU A 161 26.13 8.69 -10.55
CA LEU A 161 26.56 7.37 -10.10
C LEU A 161 26.77 7.39 -8.59
N LEU A 162 26.12 6.47 -7.88
CA LEU A 162 26.32 6.25 -6.44
C LEU A 162 27.42 5.19 -6.23
N PRO A 163 28.36 5.42 -5.29
CA PRO A 163 29.58 4.62 -5.19
C PRO A 163 29.37 3.23 -4.55
N ASN A 164 28.31 3.03 -3.77
CA ASN A 164 28.08 1.78 -3.05
C ASN A 164 26.59 1.43 -3.01
N CYS A 165 26.24 0.20 -3.38
CA CYS A 165 24.86 -0.26 -3.28
C CYS A 165 24.44 -0.57 -1.84
N GLU A 166 25.36 -1.01 -0.98
CA GLU A 166 25.04 -1.44 0.39
C GLU A 166 24.68 -0.27 1.31
N GLU A 167 25.19 0.92 0.99
CA GLU A 167 24.84 2.16 1.69
C GLU A 167 23.40 2.62 1.38
N ILE A 168 22.93 2.32 0.17
CA ILE A 168 21.62 2.74 -0.32
C ILE A 168 20.57 1.69 -0.02
N PHE A 169 20.87 0.43 -0.37
CA PHE A 169 19.99 -0.72 -0.28
C PHE A 169 20.46 -1.65 0.83
N LYS A 170 19.74 -1.65 1.95
CA LYS A 170 20.02 -2.55 3.08
C LYS A 170 19.20 -3.83 2.96
N PHE A 171 19.82 -4.94 3.35
CA PHE A 171 19.21 -6.26 3.29
C PHE A 171 18.23 -6.49 4.45
N HIS A 172 17.05 -7.01 4.12
CA HIS A 172 16.02 -7.40 5.07
C HIS A 172 15.39 -8.75 4.69
N GLU A 173 15.18 -9.59 5.69
CA GLU A 173 14.38 -10.81 5.57
C GLU A 173 12.92 -10.47 5.91
N LEU A 174 12.08 -10.34 4.88
CA LEU A 174 10.65 -10.01 5.00
C LEU A 174 9.79 -11.22 4.65
N GLU A 175 8.47 -11.11 4.86
CA GLU A 175 7.52 -12.18 4.51
C GLU A 175 7.58 -12.58 3.03
N MET A 176 7.88 -11.62 2.15
CA MET A 176 8.04 -11.83 0.70
C MET A 176 9.39 -12.44 0.32
N GLY A 177 10.28 -12.66 1.28
CA GLY A 177 11.62 -13.21 1.10
C GLY A 177 12.71 -12.18 1.29
N TYR A 178 13.78 -12.33 0.52
CA TYR A 178 15.00 -11.53 0.67
C TYR A 178 14.86 -10.24 -0.12
N CYS A 179 14.79 -9.13 0.60
CA CYS A 179 14.51 -7.83 0.04
C CYS A 179 15.61 -6.83 0.37
N PHE A 180 15.84 -5.92 -0.56
CA PHE A 180 16.80 -4.83 -0.45
C PHE A 180 16.02 -3.52 -0.43
N LEU A 181 16.09 -2.81 0.69
CA LEU A 181 15.28 -1.62 0.96
C LEU A 181 16.17 -0.36 0.93
N ALA A 182 15.73 0.66 0.19
CA ALA A 182 16.27 2.01 0.23
C ALA A 182 15.24 2.98 0.81
N ASN A 183 15.71 4.05 1.47
CA ASN A 183 14.86 5.13 2.01
C ASN A 183 13.67 4.64 2.88
N ASN A 184 13.90 3.66 3.75
CA ASN A 184 12.85 3.07 4.58
C ASN A 184 12.99 3.49 6.05
N LEU A 185 11.87 3.44 6.79
CA LEU A 185 11.83 3.81 8.22
C LEU A 185 12.28 2.70 9.18
N ILE A 186 12.62 1.52 8.66
CA ILE A 186 13.19 0.43 9.46
C ILE A 186 14.66 0.76 9.76
N ASP A 187 15.36 1.28 8.75
CA ASP A 187 16.80 1.57 8.79
C ASP A 187 17.15 3.00 9.19
N TYR A 188 16.21 3.92 9.00
CA TYR A 188 16.37 5.35 9.29
C TYR A 188 15.26 5.80 10.22
N GLN A 189 15.62 6.34 11.39
CA GLN A 189 14.65 6.82 12.37
C GLN A 189 13.89 8.06 11.90
N ASN A 190 14.48 8.83 10.97
CA ASN A 190 13.91 10.08 10.50
C ASN A 190 14.07 10.25 9.00
N ILE A 191 13.04 10.79 8.35
CA ILE A 191 12.96 10.95 6.89
C ILE A 191 14.11 11.86 6.38
N GLU A 192 14.48 12.85 7.17
CA GLU A 192 15.55 13.82 6.85
C GLU A 192 16.95 13.18 6.75
N THR A 193 17.15 12.00 7.34
CA THR A 193 18.44 11.30 7.35
C THR A 193 18.60 10.30 6.20
N MET A 194 17.58 10.16 5.35
CA MET A 194 17.58 9.21 4.25
C MET A 194 18.50 9.67 3.12
N PRO A 195 19.21 8.74 2.45
CA PRO A 195 20.25 9.10 1.49
C PRO A 195 19.72 9.61 0.14
N LEU A 196 18.54 9.17 -0.29
CA LEU A 196 17.97 9.60 -1.58
C LEU A 196 17.05 10.81 -1.37
N VAL A 197 17.54 12.00 -1.72
CA VAL A 197 16.81 13.26 -1.59
C VAL A 197 16.86 14.05 -2.89
N TYR A 198 15.77 14.73 -3.24
CA TYR A 198 15.67 15.49 -4.47
C TYR A 198 15.00 16.85 -4.22
N SER A 199 15.44 17.87 -4.96
CA SER A 199 14.81 19.19 -4.97
C SER A 199 13.71 19.27 -6.02
N SER A 200 12.72 20.14 -5.78
CA SER A 200 11.74 20.50 -6.82
C SER A 200 12.38 21.19 -8.03
N LEU A 201 13.61 21.69 -7.89
CA LEU A 201 14.40 22.33 -8.94
C LEU A 201 15.24 21.33 -9.75
N ASP A 202 15.36 20.08 -9.30
CA ASP A 202 16.16 19.09 -10.00
C ASP A 202 15.48 18.67 -11.31
N GLU A 203 16.26 18.65 -12.39
CA GLU A 203 15.83 18.25 -13.73
C GLU A 203 15.49 16.75 -13.78
N TYR A 204 16.30 15.93 -13.11
CA TYR A 204 16.15 14.48 -13.07
C TYR A 204 15.89 13.98 -11.65
N ARG A 205 14.81 13.22 -11.48
CA ARG A 205 14.32 12.67 -10.20
C ARG A 205 14.08 11.17 -10.30
N ASN A 206 14.97 10.49 -11.01
CA ASN A 206 14.87 9.07 -11.29
C ASN A 206 15.95 8.30 -10.54
N LEU A 207 15.55 7.15 -10.03
CA LEU A 207 16.45 6.10 -9.59
C LEU A 207 16.58 5.11 -10.75
N ARG A 208 17.80 4.90 -11.25
CA ARG A 208 18.09 3.93 -12.31
C ARG A 208 19.07 2.90 -11.79
N LEU A 209 18.68 1.63 -11.94
CA LEU A 209 19.46 0.48 -11.51
C LEU A 209 19.96 -0.27 -12.73
N VAL A 210 21.27 -0.52 -12.78
CA VAL A 210 21.89 -1.40 -13.77
C VAL A 210 22.16 -2.73 -13.07
N LEU A 211 21.50 -3.78 -13.57
CA LEU A 211 21.59 -5.12 -13.00
C LEU A 211 22.59 -5.94 -13.80
N ARG A 212 23.30 -6.84 -13.14
CA ARG A 212 24.23 -7.76 -13.79
C ARG A 212 23.45 -8.71 -14.70
N SER A 213 23.86 -8.78 -15.97
CA SER A 213 23.30 -9.71 -16.95
C SER A 213 23.52 -11.16 -16.51
N GLY A 214 22.46 -11.98 -16.55
CA GLY A 214 22.53 -13.42 -16.27
C GLY A 214 21.83 -13.88 -14.99
N LEU A 215 21.27 -12.98 -14.19
CA LEU A 215 20.60 -13.35 -12.95
C LEU A 215 19.09 -13.53 -13.14
N ILE A 216 18.62 -14.69 -12.71
CA ILE A 216 17.30 -15.29 -12.91
C ILE A 216 16.25 -14.65 -11.99
N TYR A 217 16.40 -13.36 -11.71
CA TYR A 217 15.50 -12.65 -10.80
C TYR A 217 14.35 -12.01 -11.57
N ARG A 218 13.12 -12.42 -11.24
CA ARG A 218 11.91 -11.69 -11.62
C ARG A 218 11.64 -10.68 -10.51
N TYR A 219 11.33 -9.45 -10.89
CA TYR A 219 10.99 -8.40 -9.95
C TYR A 219 9.48 -8.30 -9.91
N ASP A 220 8.91 -8.49 -8.72
CA ASP A 220 7.52 -8.13 -8.47
C ASP A 220 7.52 -6.69 -7.93
N PRO A 221 6.92 -5.74 -8.66
CA PRO A 221 6.84 -4.34 -8.24
C PRO A 221 5.91 -4.13 -7.04
#